data_AF-A0A2M8F8L3-F1
#
_entry.id   AF-A0A2M8F8L3-F1
#
_cell.length_a   1.000
_cell.length_b   1.000
_cell.length_c   1.000
_cell.angle_alpha   90.00
_cell.angle_beta   90.00
_cell.angle_gamma   90.00
#
_symmetry.space_group_name_H-M   'P 1'
#
loop_
_entity.id
_entity.type
_entity.pdbx_description
1 polymer ?
#
loop_
_entity_poly.entity_id
_entity_poly.type
_entity_poly.pdbx_seq_one_letter_code
_entity_poly.pdbx_strand_id
1 'polypeptide(L)' 'SDYTKRVSEHGDSFIILKKSKPVFKIVPIEEDSWETVVDFTEIDKTGVSFENVKKAAALLA' A
#
# COMPACT_ATOMS: atom_id res chain seq x y z
N SER A 1 9.41 -9.02 -25.79
CA SER A 1 8.60 -9.25 -24.58
C SER A 1 8.50 -7.94 -23.83
N ASP A 2 7.44 -7.19 -24.05
CA ASP A 2 7.18 -5.94 -23.34
C ASP A 2 6.52 -6.29 -22.00
N TYR A 3 7.30 -6.29 -20.92
CA TYR A 3 6.79 -6.64 -19.60
C TYR A 3 5.74 -5.62 -19.12
N THR A 4 5.76 -4.40 -19.65
CA THR A 4 4.76 -3.37 -19.33
C THR A 4 3.38 -3.85 -19.72
N LYS A 5 3.20 -4.33 -20.96
CA LYS A 5 1.92 -4.89 -21.45
C LYS A 5 1.49 -6.13 -20.67
N ARG A 6 2.45 -7.01 -20.35
CA ARG A 6 2.18 -8.19 -19.52
C ARG A 6 1.58 -7.82 -18.16
N VAL A 7 2.10 -6.78 -17.53
CA VAL A 7 1.57 -6.28 -16.26
C VAL A 7 0.25 -5.53 -16.48
N SER A 8 0.20 -4.57 -17.40
CA SER A 8 -0.94 -3.65 -17.54
C SER A 8 -2.16 -4.25 -18.25
N GLU A 9 -1.96 -5.14 -19.22
CA GLU A 9 -3.04 -5.69 -20.06
C GLU A 9 -3.39 -7.13 -19.68
N HIS A 10 -2.42 -7.92 -19.19
CA HIS A 10 -2.61 -9.35 -18.92
C HIS A 10 -2.67 -9.69 -17.42
N GLY A 11 -2.39 -8.73 -16.53
CA GLY A 11 -2.47 -8.94 -15.09
C GLY A 11 -1.26 -9.66 -14.49
N ASP A 12 -0.16 -9.82 -15.23
CA ASP A 12 1.01 -10.53 -14.73
C ASP A 12 1.68 -9.78 -13.58
N SER A 13 2.23 -10.54 -12.62
CA SER A 13 3.04 -10.02 -11.52
C SER A 13 4.47 -10.54 -11.59
N PHE A 14 5.45 -9.68 -11.30
CA PHE A 14 6.87 -10.03 -11.35
C PHE A 14 7.61 -9.64 -10.07
N ILE A 15 8.50 -10.50 -9.60
CA ILE A 15 9.49 -10.15 -8.57
C ILE A 15 10.79 -9.79 -9.29
N ILE A 16 11.28 -8.58 -9.07
CA ILE A 16 12.54 -8.12 -9.65
C ILE A 16 13.69 -8.49 -8.71
N LEU A 17 14.59 -9.31 -9.23
CA LEU A 17 15.78 -9.78 -8.53
C LEU A 17 17.00 -8.95 -8.92
N LYS A 18 17.87 -8.65 -7.95
CA LYS A 18 19.22 -8.11 -8.16
C LYS A 18 20.20 -8.96 -7.38
N LYS A 19 21.21 -9.52 -8.05
CA LYS A 19 22.18 -10.46 -7.44
C LYS A 19 21.48 -11.59 -6.66
N SER A 20 20.47 -12.20 -7.28
CA SER A 20 19.63 -13.26 -6.70
C SER A 20 18.87 -12.88 -5.43
N LYS A 21 18.75 -11.59 -5.12
CA LYS A 21 17.95 -11.08 -4.00
C LYS A 21 16.73 -10.32 -4.53
N PRO A 22 15.53 -10.55 -3.98
CA PRO A 22 14.35 -9.75 -4.32
C PRO A 22 14.54 -8.30 -3.90
N VAL A 23 14.20 -7.36 -4.79
CA VAL A 23 14.33 -5.91 -4.53
C VAL A 23 12.96 -5.24 -4.48
N PHE A 24 12.10 -5.53 -5.46
CA PHE A 24 10.73 -5.01 -5.51
C PHE A 24 9.84 -5.91 -6.37
N LYS A 25 8.52 -5.73 -6.26
CA LYS A 25 7.50 -6.42 -7.06
C LYS A 25 6.87 -5.42 -8.02
N ILE A 26 6.66 -5.82 -9.27
CA ILE A 26 5.81 -5.10 -10.22
C ILE A 26 4.49 -5.86 -10.27
N VAL A 27 3.39 -5.15 -10.02
CA VAL A 27 2.03 -5.67 -10.06
C VAL A 27 1.18 -4.75 -10.93
N PRO A 28 0.09 -5.26 -11.51
CA PRO A 28 -0.93 -4.42 -12.12
C PRO A 28 -1.42 -3.37 -11.12
N ILE A 29 -1.78 -2.19 -11.61
CA ILE A 29 -2.47 -1.21 -10.78
C ILE A 29 -3.88 -1.74 -10.57
N GLU A 30 -4.16 -2.26 -9.37
CA GLU A 30 -5.50 -2.59 -8.94
C GLU A 30 -6.01 -1.42 -8.08
N GLU A 31 -7.09 -0.77 -8.51
CA GLU A 31 -7.73 0.30 -7.72
C GLU A 31 -8.22 -0.22 -6.35
N ASP A 32 -8.47 -1.52 -6.23
CA ASP A 32 -9.08 -2.18 -5.07
C ASP A 32 -8.08 -2.78 -4.06
N SER A 33 -6.76 -2.64 -4.28
CA SER A 33 -5.74 -3.24 -3.40
C SER A 33 -5.51 -2.47 -2.08
N TRP A 34 -6.11 -1.29 -1.92
CA TRP A 34 -6.04 -0.52 -0.69
C TRP A 34 -7.30 -0.72 0.13
N GLU A 35 -7.18 -1.42 1.24
CA GLU A 35 -8.24 -1.48 2.25
C GLU A 35 -8.11 -0.29 3.21
N THR A 36 -9.25 0.32 3.54
CA THR A 36 -9.30 1.31 4.62
C THR A 36 -9.03 0.60 5.94
N VAL A 37 -7.81 0.71 6.45
CA VAL A 37 -7.42 0.12 7.74
C VAL A 37 -8.10 0.85 8.91
N VAL A 38 -8.24 2.17 8.81
CA VAL A 38 -8.88 3.04 9.81
C VAL A 38 -9.53 4.23 9.12
N ASP A 39 -10.82 4.46 9.37
CA ASP A 39 -11.51 5.70 9.00
C ASP A 39 -11.59 6.64 10.22
N PHE A 40 -10.77 7.70 10.22
CA PHE A 40 -10.75 8.65 11.32
C PHE A 40 -12.02 9.51 11.43
N THR A 41 -12.88 9.53 10.40
CA THR A 41 -14.15 10.25 10.43
C THR A 41 -15.21 9.55 11.30
N GLU A 42 -15.04 8.24 11.56
CA GLU A 42 -15.85 7.50 12.52
C GLU A 42 -15.57 7.95 13.97
N ILE A 43 -14.38 8.47 14.22
CA ILE A 43 -13.96 8.98 15.53
C ILE A 43 -14.43 10.42 15.72
N ASP A 44 -14.11 11.29 14.76
CA ASP A 44 -14.55 12.68 14.75
C ASP A 44 -14.71 13.19 13.32
N LYS A 45 -15.94 13.59 12.97
CA LYS A 45 -16.26 14.13 11.63
C LYS A 45 -15.58 15.47 11.34
N THR A 46 -15.13 16.19 12.36
CA THR A 46 -14.38 17.45 12.22
C THR A 46 -12.88 17.23 12.06
N GLY A 47 -12.43 15.98 12.15
CA GLY A 47 -11.05 15.57 11.99
C GLY A 47 -10.36 15.31 13.33
N VAL A 48 -9.32 14.48 13.29
CA VAL A 48 -8.49 14.14 14.45
C VAL A 48 -7.11 14.79 14.32
N SER A 49 -6.55 15.26 15.43
CA SER A 49 -5.19 15.79 15.44
C SER A 49 -4.17 14.66 15.24
N PHE A 50 -3.29 14.81 14.25
CA PHE A 50 -2.21 13.85 13.98
C PHE A 50 -1.29 13.64 15.19
N GLU A 51 -1.01 14.70 15.96
CA GLU A 51 -0.17 14.62 17.16
C GLU A 51 -0.80 13.72 18.24
N ASN A 52 -2.12 13.74 18.36
CA ASN A 52 -2.83 12.88 19.31
C ASN A 52 -2.82 11.42 18.85
N VAL A 53 -3.04 11.17 17.55
CA VAL A 53 -2.97 9.82 16.96
C VAL A 53 -1.57 9.23 17.16
N LYS A 54 -0.52 10.01 16.91
CA LYS A 54 0.87 9.59 17.10
C LYS A 54 1.18 9.24 18.56
N LYS A 55 0.72 10.05 19.52
CA LYS A 55 0.89 9.76 20.95
C LYS A 55 0.17 8.47 21.36
N ALA A 56 -1.06 8.27 20.89
CA ALA A 56 -1.83 7.05 21.19
C ALA A 56 -1.16 5.79 20.60
N ALA A 57 -0.69 5.85 19.35
CA ALA A 57 0.01 4.74 18.72
C ALA A 57 1.31 4.37 19.44
N ALA A 58 2.06 5.35 19.96
CA ALA A 58 3.28 5.13 20.71
C ALA A 58 3.06 4.47 22.08
N LEU A 59 1.84 4.54 22.64
CA LEU A 59 1.49 3.87 23.90
C LEU A 59 1.10 2.39 23.71
N LEU A 60 0.88 1.96 22.46
CA LEU A 60 0.49 0.60 22.10
C LEU A 60 1.65 -0.25 21.55
N ALA A 61 2.84 0.35 21.39
CA ALA A 61 4.08 -0.29 20.94
C ALA A 61 4.97 -0.66 22.14
#